data_AF-A0A838MKV6-F1
#
_entry.id   AF-A0A838MKV6-F1
#
_cell.length_a   1.000
_cell.length_b   1.000
_cell.length_c   1.000
_cell.angle_alpha   90.00
_cell.angle_beta   90.00
_cell.angle_gamma   90.00
#
_symmetry.space_group_name_H-M   'P 1'
#
loop_
_entity.id
_entity.type
_entity.pdbx_description
1 polymer ?
#
loop_
_entity_poly.entity_id
_entity_poly.type
_entity_poly.pdbx_seq_one_letter_code
_entity_poly.pdbx_strand_id
1 'polypeptide(L)'
;MTELLEILQHSLGVDCHGQGEMYRDHFVAGPGHSDFEICLRAAANGLMTHYENPHIVGGHIFIVTDAGRDFVREKSPAALKLTRGQRRYRAFLNHDSGLNFNDWLKIYGDSVR
;
A
#
# COMPACT_ATOMS: atom_id res chain seq x y z
N MET A 1 11.64 9.27 0.99
CA MET A 1 11.12 7.98 0.48
C MET A 1 11.72 7.79 -0.91
N THR A 2 12.08 6.57 -1.32
CA THR A 2 12.60 6.35 -2.67
C THR A 2 11.46 6.09 -3.64
N GLU A 3 11.56 6.54 -4.88
CA GLU A 3 10.53 6.33 -5.92
C GLU A 3 10.19 4.84 -6.11
N LEU A 4 11.20 3.96 -5.96
CA LEU A 4 11.01 2.50 -6.00
C LEU A 4 10.11 1.99 -4.86
N LEU A 5 10.31 2.52 -3.63
CA LEU A 5 9.48 2.10 -2.49
C LEU A 5 8.03 2.54 -2.70
N GLU A 6 7.81 3.74 -3.24
CA GLU A 6 6.48 4.25 -3.57
C GLU A 6 5.79 3.37 -4.63
N ILE A 7 6.52 2.95 -5.68
CA ILE A 7 5.98 2.01 -6.67
C ILE A 7 5.61 0.68 -6.04
N LEU A 8 6.45 0.10 -5.17
CA LEU A 8 6.12 -1.18 -4.52
C LEU A 8 4.93 -1.04 -3.56
N GLN A 9 4.88 0.04 -2.78
CA GLN A 9 3.74 0.35 -1.89
C GLN A 9 2.45 0.51 -2.70
N HIS A 10 2.52 1.27 -3.81
CA HIS A 10 1.42 1.39 -4.74
C HIS A 10 1.05 0.03 -5.32
N SER A 11 1.98 -0.77 -5.81
CA SER A 11 1.70 -2.08 -6.41
C SER A 11 1.00 -3.04 -5.43
N LEU A 12 1.34 -2.97 -4.14
CA LEU A 12 0.74 -3.77 -3.08
C LEU A 12 -0.58 -3.19 -2.53
N GLY A 13 -0.86 -1.90 -2.77
CA GLY A 13 -2.07 -1.26 -2.24
C GLY A 13 -1.97 -0.98 -0.76
N VAL A 14 -0.78 -0.60 -0.30
CA VAL A 14 -0.51 -0.17 1.06
C VAL A 14 -0.25 1.33 1.10
N ASP A 15 -0.35 1.92 2.29
CA ASP A 15 0.00 3.33 2.50
C ASP A 15 1.53 3.56 2.49
N CYS A 16 1.94 4.82 2.68
CA CYS A 16 3.35 5.20 2.71
C CYS A 16 4.13 4.61 3.89
N HIS A 17 3.44 3.99 4.86
CA HIS A 17 4.02 3.26 5.99
C HIS A 17 3.99 1.74 5.78
N GLY A 18 3.57 1.27 4.60
CA GLY A 18 3.45 -0.15 4.30
C GLY A 18 2.26 -0.83 4.96
N GLN A 19 1.27 -0.08 5.46
CA GLN A 19 0.08 -0.63 6.11
C GLN A 19 -1.05 -0.92 5.11
N GLY A 20 -1.70 -2.08 5.26
CA GLY A 20 -2.85 -2.51 4.45
C GLY A 20 -2.88 -4.03 4.27
N GLU A 21 -3.92 -4.52 3.60
CA GLU A 21 -4.15 -5.97 3.38
C GLU A 21 -3.25 -6.56 2.27
N MET A 22 -2.50 -5.73 1.54
CA MET A 22 -1.69 -6.15 0.39
C MET A 22 -2.46 -6.99 -0.65
N TYR A 23 -3.70 -6.60 -0.94
CA TYR A 23 -4.67 -7.37 -1.75
C TYR A 23 -4.35 -7.42 -3.25
N ARG A 24 -3.39 -6.60 -3.70
CA ARG A 24 -2.88 -6.56 -5.08
C ARG A 24 -1.37 -6.75 -5.08
N ASP A 25 -0.80 -6.93 -6.27
CA ASP A 25 0.61 -7.27 -6.43
C ASP A 25 1.23 -6.83 -7.76
N HIS A 26 0.50 -6.18 -8.65
CA HIS A 26 0.98 -5.87 -9.99
C HIS A 26 0.98 -4.38 -10.29
N PHE A 27 1.93 -3.97 -11.14
CA PHE A 27 2.05 -2.64 -11.70
C PHE A 27 2.13 -2.75 -13.22
N VAL A 28 1.41 -1.89 -13.93
CA VAL A 28 1.47 -1.82 -15.39
C VAL A 28 2.19 -0.55 -15.79
N ALA A 29 3.31 -0.70 -16.49
CA ALA A 29 4.11 0.41 -16.98
C ALA A 29 4.62 0.11 -18.39
N GLY A 30 4.79 1.14 -19.22
CA GLY A 30 5.30 1.00 -20.58
C GLY A 30 6.51 1.91 -20.85
N PRO A 31 7.29 1.63 -21.91
CA PRO A 31 8.45 2.44 -22.28
C PRO A 31 8.10 3.92 -22.45
N GLY A 32 9.04 4.80 -22.09
CA GLY A 32 8.87 6.26 -22.18
C GLY A 32 8.34 6.93 -20.92
N HIS A 33 8.08 6.19 -19.85
CA HIS A 33 7.74 6.72 -18.52
C HIS A 33 8.81 6.35 -17.48
N SER A 34 9.07 7.22 -16.50
CA SER A 34 10.05 6.98 -15.43
C SER A 34 9.75 5.71 -14.64
N ASP A 35 8.48 5.44 -14.37
CA ASP A 35 8.04 4.28 -13.59
C ASP A 35 8.42 2.95 -14.25
N PHE A 36 8.48 2.91 -15.59
CA PHE A 36 8.90 1.72 -16.33
C PHE A 36 10.37 1.39 -16.05
N GLU A 37 11.26 2.38 -16.09
CA GLU A 37 12.68 2.20 -15.79
C GLU A 37 12.89 1.79 -14.32
N ILE A 38 12.09 2.34 -13.40
CA ILE A 38 12.13 1.95 -11.99
C ILE A 38 11.65 0.51 -11.81
N CYS A 39 10.58 0.10 -12.50
CA CYS A 39 10.06 -1.26 -12.46
C CYS A 39 11.05 -2.27 -13.05
N LEU A 40 11.73 -1.94 -14.16
CA LEU A 40 12.81 -2.75 -14.71
C LEU A 40 13.96 -2.92 -13.72
N ARG A 41 14.36 -1.82 -13.05
CA ARG A 41 15.36 -1.90 -11.97
C ARG A 41 14.88 -2.77 -10.81
N ALA A 42 13.62 -2.63 -10.38
CA ALA A 42 13.06 -3.46 -9.32
C ALA A 42 13.06 -4.95 -9.71
N ALA A 43 12.75 -5.26 -10.98
CA ALA A 43 12.82 -6.62 -11.51
C ALA A 43 14.25 -7.16 -11.55
N ALA A 44 15.21 -6.35 -12.00
CA ALA A 44 16.64 -6.71 -12.00
C ALA A 44 17.18 -6.97 -10.58
N ASN A 45 16.60 -6.36 -9.55
CA ASN A 45 16.92 -6.59 -8.14
C ASN A 45 16.10 -7.72 -7.50
N GLY A 46 15.26 -8.43 -8.26
CA GLY A 46 14.42 -9.53 -7.76
C GLY A 46 13.22 -9.11 -6.92
N LEU A 47 12.90 -7.81 -6.85
CA LEU A 47 11.75 -7.28 -6.10
C LEU A 47 10.44 -7.37 -6.89
N MET A 48 10.52 -7.52 -8.21
CA MET A 48 9.39 -7.75 -9.10
C MET A 48 9.73 -8.81 -10.15
N THR A 49 8.72 -9.45 -10.72
CA THR A 49 8.82 -10.29 -11.91
C THR A 49 8.24 -9.51 -13.09
N HIS A 50 8.98 -9.40 -14.19
CA HIS A 50 8.56 -8.68 -15.39
C HIS A 50 7.99 -9.64 -16.43
N TYR A 51 6.82 -9.31 -16.95
CA TYR A 51 6.17 -9.99 -18.06
C TYR A 51 5.87 -8.98 -19.16
N GLU A 52 6.39 -9.25 -20.36
CA GLU A 52 5.98 -8.55 -21.59
C GLU A 52 4.82 -9.33 -22.22
N ASN A 53 3.65 -8.69 -22.34
CA ASN A 53 2.54 -9.32 -23.05
C ASN A 53 1.71 -8.31 -23.85
N PRO A 54 2.07 -8.08 -25.13
CA PRO A 54 1.34 -7.17 -26.00
C PRO A 54 -0.10 -7.65 -26.31
N HIS A 55 -0.41 -8.93 -26.11
CA HIS A 55 -1.68 -9.52 -26.56
C HIS A 55 -2.74 -9.71 -25.46
N ILE A 56 -2.35 -9.87 -24.19
CA ILE A 56 -3.31 -10.12 -23.10
C ILE A 56 -3.63 -8.84 -22.33
N VAL A 57 -2.66 -7.91 -22.19
CA VAL A 57 -2.80 -6.75 -21.30
C VAL A 57 -2.33 -5.44 -21.93
N GLY A 58 -1.93 -5.49 -23.21
CA GLY A 58 -1.57 -4.31 -24.00
C GLY A 58 -0.34 -3.57 -23.49
N GLY A 59 0.54 -4.22 -22.72
CA GLY A 59 1.69 -3.56 -22.10
C GLY A 59 2.60 -4.48 -21.29
N HIS A 60 3.47 -3.90 -20.47
CA HIS A 60 4.34 -4.65 -19.55
C HIS A 60 3.76 -4.68 -18.15
N ILE A 61 3.82 -5.86 -17.54
CA ILE A 61 3.36 -6.10 -16.18
C ILE A 61 4.54 -6.45 -15.30
N PHE A 62 4.54 -5.87 -14.11
CA PHE A 62 5.51 -6.14 -13.07
C PHE A 62 4.76 -6.65 -11.84
N ILE A 63 5.06 -7.87 -11.39
CA ILE A 63 4.41 -8.49 -10.24
C ILE A 63 5.39 -8.51 -9.07
N VAL A 64 5.02 -7.93 -7.94
CA VAL A 64 5.84 -7.86 -6.72
C VAL A 64 6.10 -9.26 -6.17
N THR A 65 7.37 -9.58 -5.96
CA THR A 65 7.79 -10.86 -5.37
C THR A 65 7.68 -10.81 -3.85
N ASP A 66 7.86 -11.96 -3.18
CA ASP A 66 7.96 -11.99 -1.72
C ASP A 66 9.12 -11.12 -1.19
N ALA A 67 10.26 -11.12 -1.90
CA ALA A 67 11.38 -10.22 -1.58
C ALA A 67 10.99 -8.74 -1.71
N GLY A 68 10.15 -8.39 -2.68
CA GLY A 68 9.57 -7.04 -2.80
C GLY A 68 8.64 -6.70 -1.63
N ARG A 69 7.82 -7.64 -1.16
CA ARG A 69 6.97 -7.45 0.03
C ARG A 69 7.82 -7.24 1.28
N ASP A 70 8.88 -8.02 1.46
CA ASP A 70 9.80 -7.88 2.58
C ASP A 70 10.56 -6.55 2.53
N PHE A 71 10.98 -6.12 1.33
CA PHE A 71 11.59 -4.81 1.12
C PHE A 71 10.65 -3.68 1.56
N VAL A 72 9.36 -3.74 1.21
CA VAL A 72 8.36 -2.75 1.68
C VAL A 72 8.23 -2.77 3.19
N ARG A 73 8.19 -3.94 3.83
CA ARG A 73 8.11 -4.04 5.30
C ARG A 73 9.34 -3.45 5.99
N GLU A 74 10.53 -3.68 5.44
CA GLU A 74 11.79 -3.24 6.03
C GLU A 74 12.04 -1.74 5.81
N LYS A 75 11.75 -1.24 4.61
CA LYS A 75 12.09 0.13 4.20
C LYS A 75 10.98 1.14 4.43
N SER A 76 9.73 0.71 4.66
CA SER A 76 8.66 1.65 5.00
C SER A 76 8.92 2.33 6.34
N PRO A 77 8.74 3.66 6.43
CA PRO A 77 8.86 4.35 7.69
C PRO A 77 7.81 3.84 8.67
N ALA A 78 8.21 3.67 9.93
CA ALA A 78 7.30 3.27 10.99
C ALA A 78 6.08 4.21 11.03
N ALA A 79 4.88 3.62 11.04
CA ALA A 79 3.66 4.38 11.19
C ALA A 79 3.68 5.17 12.51
N LEU A 80 3.23 6.42 12.46
CA LEU A 80 3.07 7.23 13.66
C LEU A 80 2.09 6.55 14.60
N LYS A 81 2.47 6.42 15.87
CA LYS A 81 1.55 5.95 16.92
C LYS A 81 0.40 6.95 17.02
N LEU A 82 -0.77 6.55 16.55
CA LEU A 82 -1.98 7.36 16.69
C LEU A 82 -2.22 7.68 18.17
N THR A 83 -2.63 8.90 18.47
CA THR A 83 -3.11 9.25 19.81
C THR A 83 -4.41 8.50 20.12
N ARG A 84 -4.79 8.40 21.40
CA ARG A 84 -6.07 7.77 21.81
C ARG A 84 -7.27 8.40 21.09
N GLY A 85 -7.28 9.72 20.93
CA GLY A 85 -8.33 10.45 20.21
C GLY A 85 -8.39 10.07 18.73
N GLN A 86 -7.23 10.02 18.05
CA GLN A 86 -7.16 9.62 16.64
C GLN A 86 -7.60 8.17 16.41
N ARG A 87 -7.23 7.24 17.30
CA ARG A 87 -7.69 5.84 17.22
C ARG A 87 -9.22 5.74 17.31
N ARG A 88 -9.81 6.44 18.28
CA ARG A 88 -11.27 6.51 18.46
C ARG A 88 -11.97 7.12 17.25
N TYR A 89 -11.43 8.21 16.70
CA TYR A 89 -12.00 8.83 15.52
C TYR A 89 -11.93 7.93 14.27
N ARG A 90 -10.80 7.25 14.05
CA ARG A 90 -10.67 6.27 12.95
C ARG A 90 -11.61 5.08 13.12
N ALA A 91 -11.76 4.57 14.35
CA ALA A 91 -12.72 3.51 14.64
C ALA A 91 -14.16 3.94 14.41
N PHE A 92 -14.52 5.18 14.77
CA PHE A 92 -15.81 5.78 14.45
C PHE A 92 -16.08 5.81 12.94
N LEU A 93 -15.12 6.30 12.14
CA LEU A 93 -15.25 6.35 10.69
C LEU A 93 -15.46 4.95 10.06
N ASN A 94 -14.84 3.92 10.63
CA ASN A 94 -14.96 2.54 10.15
C ASN A 94 -16.24 1.83 10.63
N HIS A 95 -16.93 2.34 11.65
CA HIS A 95 -18.06 1.65 12.28
C HIS A 95 -19.37 1.83 11.50
N ASP A 96 -19.48 2.85 10.64
CA ASP A 96 -20.63 3.13 9.76
C ASP A 96 -22.01 2.98 10.45
N SER A 97 -22.14 3.51 11.66
CA SER A 97 -23.33 3.30 12.50
C SER A 97 -24.46 4.33 12.31
N GLY A 98 -24.29 5.29 11.40
CA GLY A 98 -25.20 6.44 11.24
C GLY A 98 -25.25 7.41 12.44
N LEU A 99 -24.45 7.18 13.48
CA LEU A 99 -24.34 8.05 14.65
C LEU A 99 -23.41 9.23 14.34
N ASN A 100 -23.59 10.35 15.04
CA ASN A 100 -22.53 11.35 15.12
C ASN A 100 -21.40 10.84 16.04
N PHE A 101 -20.21 11.45 15.92
CA PHE A 101 -19.03 11.01 16.67
C PHE A 101 -19.23 11.04 18.19
N ASN A 102 -19.97 12.02 18.73
CA ASN A 102 -20.14 12.19 20.16
C ASN A 102 -21.03 11.10 20.76
N ASP A 103 -22.12 10.73 20.07
CA ASP A 103 -23.00 9.65 20.51
C ASP A 103 -22.36 8.28 20.33
N TRP A 104 -21.60 8.09 19.25
CA TRP A 104 -20.77 6.90 19.08
C TRP A 104 -19.74 6.75 20.22
N LEU A 105 -19.10 7.85 20.62
CA LEU A 105 -18.08 7.84 21.67
C LEU A 105 -18.63 7.41 23.03
N LYS A 106 -19.86 7.81 23.37
CA LYS A 106 -20.54 7.42 24.62
C LYS A 106 -20.84 5.92 24.67
N ILE A 107 -21.12 5.30 23.54
CA ILE A 107 -21.52 3.89 23.46
C ILE A 107 -20.29 2.98 23.28
N TYR A 108 -19.38 3.35 22.38
CA TYR A 108 -18.29 2.49 21.92
C TYR A 108 -16.89 3.00 22.29
N GLY A 109 -16.74 4.24 22.72
CA GLY A 109 -15.44 4.89 22.87
C GLY A 109 -14.47 4.17 23.80
N ASP A 110 -14.97 3.50 24.84
CA ASP A 110 -14.14 2.76 25.79
C ASP A 110 -13.71 1.37 25.31
N SER A 111 -14.38 0.84 24.28
CA SER A 111 -13.96 -0.42 23.62
C SER A 111 -12.73 -0.24 22.71
N VAL A 112 -12.45 1.00 22.27
CA VAL A 112 -11.30 1.31 21.42
C VAL A 112 -10.13 1.77 22.28
N ARG A 113 -9.18 0.86 22.51
CA ARG A 113 -7.96 1.09 23.30
C ARG A 113 -6.86 1.80 22.51
#